data_AF-R9HIV3-F1
#
_entry.id   AF-R9HIV3-F1
#
_cell.length_a   1.000
_cell.length_b   1.000
_cell.length_c   1.000
_cell.angle_alpha   90.00
_cell.angle_beta   90.00
_cell.angle_gamma   90.00
#
_symmetry.space_group_name_H-M   'P 1'
#
loop_
_entity.id
_entity.type
_entity.pdbx_description
1 polymer ?
#
loop_
_entity_poly.entity_id
_entity_poly.type
_entity_poly.pdbx_seq_one_letter_code
_entity_poly.pdbx_strand_id
1 'polypeptide(L)'
;MTYFQNIHSLADLKKEYRRLALQHHPDKGGDTAVMQQVNVEFEKLYDVWKDSTNMSADTTGYEYDYSGATAKEYAEYVYNEYRWKGRNYKGQHAPEIVELVRTWLKETYPRYRFSVRRENYNSIYIKLMSADFEAFTKESGKVQDTINHYNIEWNPDLTDRAKEVMMNVCDFVMSYNFDDSNAMTDYFHTNFYLTLGIGSYRKPYKVELPKLACKGKEKQEVFKHPEGTAHKALRQALGTARFGFIEHRRHIGEMILGEDHYGSQGEHYFWPKEYSSAKTAQKRIDKLEQAGMRCRLTGYNGGYIQFLGYTPETKTLLEQEREEVIIAHQAWQARRIQTN
;
A
#
# COMPACT_ATOMS: atom_id res chain seq x y z
N MET A 1 -35.88 14.90 9.08
CA MET A 1 -34.92 13.83 8.76
C MET A 1 -34.93 12.86 9.91
N THR A 2 -35.11 11.59 9.62
CA THR A 2 -35.28 10.53 10.61
C THR A 2 -33.94 9.88 10.94
N TYR A 3 -33.06 9.70 9.95
CA TYR A 3 -31.84 8.91 10.08
C TYR A 3 -30.56 9.74 10.15
N PHE A 4 -30.51 10.88 9.46
CA PHE A 4 -29.34 11.76 9.47
C PHE A 4 -29.51 12.89 10.49
N GLN A 5 -28.61 12.94 11.48
CA GLN A 5 -28.60 13.97 12.52
C GLN A 5 -27.18 14.55 12.63
N ASN A 6 -27.07 15.86 12.90
CA ASN A 6 -25.80 16.56 13.13
C ASN A 6 -24.76 16.40 12.01
N ILE A 7 -25.20 16.49 10.75
CA ILE A 7 -24.30 16.47 9.59
C ILE A 7 -23.71 17.87 9.37
N HIS A 8 -22.38 17.98 9.47
CA HIS A 8 -21.66 19.25 9.34
C HIS A 8 -20.78 19.34 8.08
N SER A 9 -20.57 18.22 7.40
CA SER A 9 -19.79 18.14 6.17
C SER A 9 -20.26 17.00 5.27
N LEU A 10 -19.80 16.99 4.01
CA LEU A 10 -20.02 15.87 3.11
C LEU A 10 -19.35 14.58 3.62
N ALA A 11 -18.21 14.69 4.31
CA ALA A 11 -17.52 13.55 4.91
C ALA A 11 -18.37 12.92 6.02
N ASP A 12 -18.99 13.73 6.88
CA ASP A 12 -19.90 13.23 7.93
C ASP A 12 -21.12 12.53 7.34
N LEU A 13 -21.70 13.10 6.28
CA LEU A 13 -22.82 12.50 5.56
C LEU A 13 -22.45 11.13 5.00
N LYS A 14 -21.28 11.02 4.36
CA LYS A 14 -20.76 9.78 3.77
C LYS A 14 -20.48 8.72 4.82
N LYS A 15 -19.84 9.11 5.93
CA LYS A 15 -19.56 8.26 7.09
C LYS A 15 -20.86 7.69 7.66
N GLU A 16 -21.83 8.55 7.93
CA GLU A 16 -23.10 8.13 8.54
C GLU A 16 -23.93 7.28 7.58
N TYR A 17 -23.95 7.62 6.29
CA TYR A 17 -24.61 6.81 5.27
C TYR A 17 -24.01 5.41 5.21
N ARG A 18 -22.68 5.26 5.24
CA ARG A 18 -22.04 3.94 5.22
C ARG A 18 -22.32 3.14 6.48
N ARG A 19 -22.35 3.78 7.65
CA ARG A 19 -22.77 3.15 8.91
C ARG A 19 -24.18 2.58 8.81
N LEU A 20 -25.12 3.39 8.32
CA LEU A 20 -26.52 2.99 8.10
C LEU A 20 -26.64 1.92 7.02
N ALA A 21 -25.89 2.05 5.92
CA ALA A 21 -25.86 1.07 4.84
C ALA A 21 -25.36 -0.28 5.34
N LEU A 22 -24.27 -0.31 6.11
CA LEU A 22 -23.74 -1.54 6.70
C LEU A 22 -24.77 -2.22 7.62
N GLN A 23 -25.50 -1.44 8.43
CA GLN A 23 -26.51 -1.91 9.37
C GLN A 23 -27.77 -2.44 8.67
N HIS A 24 -28.20 -1.78 7.59
CA HIS A 24 -29.48 -2.05 6.93
C HIS A 24 -29.35 -2.74 5.56
N HIS A 25 -28.14 -3.12 5.13
CA HIS A 25 -27.93 -3.78 3.85
C HIS A 25 -28.72 -5.11 3.78
N PRO A 26 -29.52 -5.35 2.74
CA PRO A 26 -30.31 -6.58 2.60
C PRO A 26 -29.44 -7.85 2.66
N ASP A 27 -28.29 -7.85 1.96
CA ASP A 27 -27.36 -8.99 2.02
C ASP A 27 -26.74 -9.15 3.40
N LYS A 28 -26.67 -8.09 4.24
CA LYS A 28 -26.22 -8.21 5.64
C LYS A 28 -27.37 -8.51 6.62
N GLY A 29 -28.58 -8.74 6.12
CA GLY A 29 -29.76 -9.11 6.92
C GLY A 29 -30.50 -7.92 7.49
N GLY A 30 -30.28 -6.73 6.92
CA GLY A 30 -30.99 -5.52 7.26
C GLY A 30 -32.33 -5.37 6.55
N ASP A 31 -33.12 -4.40 7.00
CA ASP A 31 -34.45 -4.10 6.47
C ASP A 31 -34.36 -3.23 5.21
N THR A 32 -34.83 -3.78 4.08
CA THR A 32 -34.90 -3.11 2.79
C THR A 32 -35.72 -1.82 2.82
N ALA A 33 -36.82 -1.77 3.58
CA ALA A 33 -37.67 -0.58 3.65
C ALA A 33 -36.96 0.58 4.38
N VAL A 34 -36.24 0.27 5.46
CA VAL A 34 -35.40 1.23 6.17
C VAL A 34 -34.28 1.74 5.24
N MET A 35 -33.61 0.84 4.53
CA MET A 35 -32.52 1.21 3.65
C MET A 35 -32.98 2.10 2.48
N GLN A 36 -34.18 1.86 1.93
CA GLN A 36 -34.79 2.73 0.94
C GLN A 36 -35.03 4.15 1.47
N GLN A 37 -35.49 4.28 2.72
CA GLN A 37 -35.67 5.59 3.35
C GLN A 37 -34.34 6.30 3.58
N VAL A 38 -33.31 5.58 4.02
CA VAL A 38 -31.94 6.11 4.16
C VAL A 38 -31.42 6.66 2.83
N ASN A 39 -31.61 5.93 1.71
CA ASN A 39 -31.19 6.41 0.38
C ASN A 39 -31.89 7.72 -0.02
N VAL A 40 -33.19 7.83 0.25
CA VAL A 40 -33.97 9.04 -0.08
C VAL A 40 -33.50 10.25 0.74
N GLU A 41 -33.21 10.07 2.04
CA GLU A 41 -32.67 11.16 2.86
C GLU A 41 -31.23 11.53 2.45
N PHE A 42 -30.42 10.52 2.13
CA PHE A 42 -29.04 10.71 1.68
C PHE A 42 -28.98 11.50 0.39
N GLU A 43 -29.78 11.17 -0.62
CA GLU A 43 -29.79 11.88 -1.91
C GLU A 43 -30.08 13.38 -1.74
N LYS A 44 -31.10 13.71 -0.92
CA LYS A 44 -31.44 15.10 -0.60
C LYS A 44 -30.31 15.85 0.08
N LEU A 45 -29.65 15.23 1.06
CA LEU A 45 -28.54 15.83 1.78
C LEU A 45 -27.28 15.94 0.91
N TYR A 46 -27.03 14.96 0.05
CA TYR A 46 -25.88 14.94 -0.82
C TYR A 46 -25.90 16.14 -1.77
N ASP A 47 -27.07 16.46 -2.34
CA ASP A 47 -27.23 17.64 -3.20
C ASP A 47 -26.99 18.97 -2.47
N VAL A 48 -27.24 19.03 -1.16
CA VAL A 48 -26.95 20.21 -0.32
C VAL A 48 -25.44 20.32 -0.05
N TRP A 49 -24.76 19.20 0.19
CA TRP A 49 -23.37 19.18 0.67
C TRP A 49 -22.31 18.98 -0.42
N LYS A 50 -22.67 18.51 -1.62
CA LYS A 50 -21.70 18.18 -2.70
C LYS A 50 -20.82 19.35 -3.14
N ASP A 51 -21.35 20.58 -3.08
CA ASP A 51 -20.66 21.81 -3.47
C ASP A 51 -20.12 22.59 -2.26
N SER A 52 -20.26 22.03 -1.04
CA SER A 52 -19.80 22.66 0.19
C SER A 52 -18.28 22.58 0.33
N THR A 53 -17.67 23.68 0.77
CA THR A 53 -16.24 23.74 1.12
C THR A 53 -15.99 23.49 2.61
N ASN A 54 -17.02 23.16 3.38
CA ASN A 54 -16.87 22.88 4.81
C ASN A 54 -16.13 21.56 5.01
N MET A 55 -14.90 21.65 5.52
CA MET A 55 -14.10 20.51 5.92
C MET A 55 -14.18 20.33 7.43
N SER A 56 -14.31 19.08 7.88
CA SER A 56 -14.12 18.74 9.29
C SER A 56 -12.69 19.10 9.73
N ALA A 57 -12.54 19.51 10.99
CA ALA A 57 -11.22 19.73 11.60
C ALA A 57 -10.42 18.41 11.67
N ASP A 58 -11.12 17.29 11.86
CA ASP A 58 -10.55 15.96 12.00
C ASP A 58 -10.68 15.17 10.70
N THR A 59 -9.62 14.44 10.34
CA THR A 59 -9.57 13.62 9.13
C THR A 59 -10.15 12.24 9.43
N THR A 60 -11.41 12.05 9.03
CA THR A 60 -12.17 10.81 9.21
C THR A 60 -11.78 9.73 8.19
N GLY A 61 -11.13 10.14 7.10
CA GLY A 61 -10.81 9.30 5.95
C GLY A 61 -11.92 9.26 4.89
N TYR A 62 -13.06 9.93 5.11
CA TYR A 62 -14.17 9.99 4.13
C TYR A 62 -14.12 11.21 3.19
N GLU A 63 -13.15 12.11 3.38
CA GLU A 63 -13.08 13.40 2.69
C GLU A 63 -13.02 13.24 1.17
N TYR A 64 -12.29 12.22 0.70
CA TYR A 64 -12.11 11.92 -0.72
C TYR A 64 -12.79 10.62 -1.17
N ASP A 65 -13.50 9.95 -0.26
CA ASP A 65 -14.14 8.66 -0.51
C ASP A 65 -15.08 8.77 -1.72
N TYR A 66 -14.71 8.10 -2.80
CA TYR A 66 -15.43 8.09 -4.08
C TYR A 66 -15.85 9.51 -4.56
N SER A 67 -14.89 10.43 -4.59
CA SER A 67 -15.11 11.82 -5.03
C SER A 67 -15.61 11.96 -6.48
N GLY A 68 -16.41 13.02 -6.71
CA GLY A 68 -16.94 13.39 -8.03
C GLY A 68 -18.16 12.60 -8.51
N ALA A 69 -18.73 11.75 -7.65
CA ALA A 69 -19.91 10.95 -7.94
C ALA A 69 -21.22 11.70 -7.67
N THR A 70 -22.30 11.26 -8.30
CA THR A 70 -23.66 11.57 -7.88
C THR A 70 -24.04 10.77 -6.63
N ALA A 71 -25.09 11.19 -5.91
CA ALA A 71 -25.59 10.46 -4.74
C ALA A 71 -25.92 9.00 -5.08
N LYS A 72 -26.53 8.76 -6.25
CA LYS A 72 -26.88 7.43 -6.73
C LYS A 72 -25.66 6.56 -7.03
N GLU A 73 -24.67 7.10 -7.75
CA GLU A 73 -23.42 6.38 -8.03
C GLU A 73 -22.66 6.06 -6.74
N TYR A 74 -22.65 6.98 -5.78
CA TYR A 74 -22.06 6.74 -4.46
C TYR A 74 -22.81 5.64 -3.70
N ALA A 75 -24.14 5.69 -3.69
CA ALA A 75 -24.96 4.64 -3.08
C ALA A 75 -24.65 3.27 -3.72
N GLU A 76 -24.71 3.16 -5.05
CA GLU A 76 -24.39 1.93 -5.77
C GLU A 76 -22.97 1.42 -5.44
N TYR A 77 -21.99 2.32 -5.34
CA TYR A 77 -20.64 1.98 -4.92
C TYR A 77 -20.61 1.35 -3.51
N VAL A 78 -21.24 1.98 -2.51
CA VAL A 78 -21.31 1.47 -1.13
C VAL A 78 -22.00 0.11 -1.06
N TYR A 79 -23.09 -0.08 -1.81
CA TYR A 79 -23.78 -1.38 -1.88
C TYR A 79 -22.89 -2.47 -2.48
N ASN A 80 -22.19 -2.17 -3.58
CA ASN A 80 -21.26 -3.11 -4.18
C ASN A 80 -20.12 -3.48 -3.22
N GLU A 81 -19.65 -2.53 -2.43
CA GLU A 81 -18.62 -2.74 -1.40
C GLU A 81 -19.07 -3.74 -0.31
N TYR A 82 -20.37 -3.76 0.00
CA TYR A 82 -20.97 -4.58 1.06
C TYR A 82 -21.78 -5.79 0.57
N ARG A 83 -21.67 -6.13 -0.72
CA ARG A 83 -22.42 -7.21 -1.39
C ARG A 83 -22.24 -8.61 -0.77
N TRP A 84 -21.18 -8.83 -0.01
CA TRP A 84 -20.85 -10.14 0.52
C TRP A 84 -21.42 -10.40 1.94
N LYS A 85 -21.94 -11.61 2.18
CA LYS A 85 -22.32 -12.12 3.52
C LYS A 85 -22.15 -13.65 3.63
N GLY A 86 -21.73 -14.13 4.81
CA GLY A 86 -21.91 -15.53 5.23
C GLY A 86 -20.63 -16.32 5.47
N ARG A 87 -20.67 -17.65 5.26
CA ARG A 87 -19.47 -18.49 5.18
C ARG A 87 -19.26 -18.89 3.72
N ASN A 88 -18.08 -18.63 3.17
CA ASN A 88 -17.72 -19.03 1.81
C ASN A 88 -16.88 -20.32 1.77
N TYR A 89 -16.41 -20.78 2.92
CA TYR A 89 -15.61 -21.98 3.01
C TYR A 89 -16.39 -23.23 2.58
N LYS A 90 -15.88 -23.91 1.57
CA LYS A 90 -16.38 -25.15 0.96
C LYS A 90 -15.26 -26.19 0.82
N GLY A 91 -14.18 -26.06 1.60
CA GLY A 91 -12.99 -26.93 1.52
C GLY A 91 -11.84 -26.37 0.68
N GLN A 92 -11.83 -25.07 0.35
CA GLN A 92 -10.77 -24.47 -0.47
C GLN A 92 -9.43 -24.43 0.29
N HIS A 93 -8.34 -24.66 -0.44
CA HIS A 93 -6.99 -24.55 0.13
C HIS A 93 -6.50 -23.09 0.14
N ALA A 94 -5.55 -22.76 1.03
CA ALA A 94 -5.02 -21.40 1.18
C ALA A 94 -4.59 -20.69 -0.14
N PRO A 95 -3.94 -21.36 -1.13
CA PRO A 95 -3.64 -20.73 -2.42
C PRO A 95 -4.87 -20.32 -3.22
N GLU A 96 -5.93 -21.14 -3.20
CA GLU A 96 -7.19 -20.83 -3.90
C GLU A 96 -7.88 -19.64 -3.24
N ILE A 97 -7.88 -19.60 -1.90
CA ILE A 97 -8.41 -18.49 -1.11
C ILE A 97 -7.69 -17.20 -1.45
N VAL A 98 -6.37 -17.21 -1.62
CA VAL A 98 -5.60 -16.02 -2.03
C VAL A 98 -6.07 -15.46 -3.37
N GLU A 99 -6.35 -16.31 -4.37
CA GLU A 99 -6.83 -15.84 -5.68
C GLU A 99 -8.28 -15.33 -5.61
N LEU A 100 -9.14 -15.97 -4.82
CA LEU A 100 -10.51 -15.49 -4.56
C LEU A 100 -10.49 -14.10 -3.90
N VAL A 101 -9.64 -13.92 -2.88
CA VAL A 101 -9.45 -12.64 -2.19
C VAL A 101 -8.91 -11.57 -3.14
N ARG A 102 -7.91 -11.90 -3.98
CA ARG A 102 -7.39 -10.94 -4.98
C ARG A 102 -8.45 -10.51 -5.99
N THR A 103 -9.32 -11.43 -6.40
CA THR A 103 -10.39 -11.15 -7.36
C THR A 103 -11.42 -10.23 -6.72
N TRP A 104 -11.91 -10.59 -5.54
CA TRP A 104 -12.85 -9.77 -4.78
C TRP A 104 -12.31 -8.37 -4.47
N LEU A 105 -11.05 -8.25 -4.04
CA LEU A 105 -10.44 -6.94 -3.76
C LEU A 105 -10.36 -6.06 -5.01
N LYS A 106 -10.11 -6.63 -6.20
CA LYS A 106 -10.07 -5.86 -7.46
C LYS A 106 -11.45 -5.38 -7.89
N GLU A 107 -12.47 -6.20 -7.67
CA GLU A 107 -13.87 -5.86 -8.00
C GLU A 107 -14.43 -4.83 -7.01
N THR A 108 -14.16 -5.01 -5.72
CA THR A 108 -14.68 -4.19 -4.61
C THR A 108 -13.93 -2.86 -4.50
N TYR A 109 -12.61 -2.88 -4.66
CA TYR A 109 -11.73 -1.72 -4.49
C TYR A 109 -10.80 -1.51 -5.69
N PRO A 110 -11.35 -1.22 -6.88
CA PRO A 110 -10.55 -1.07 -8.11
C PRO A 110 -9.55 0.09 -8.05
N ARG A 111 -9.80 1.08 -7.19
CA ARG A 111 -8.93 2.25 -6.98
C ARG A 111 -7.85 2.01 -5.92
N TYR A 112 -7.93 0.92 -5.16
CA TYR A 112 -7.00 0.66 -4.06
C TYR A 112 -5.99 -0.39 -4.49
N ARG A 113 -4.80 -0.31 -3.90
CA ARG A 113 -3.74 -1.27 -4.16
C ARG A 113 -3.51 -2.13 -2.94
N PHE A 114 -3.87 -3.41 -3.05
CA PHE A 114 -3.57 -4.41 -2.04
C PHE A 114 -2.39 -5.30 -2.44
N SER A 115 -1.60 -5.72 -1.45
CA SER A 115 -0.65 -6.83 -1.57
C SER A 115 -1.22 -8.03 -0.82
N VAL A 116 -1.62 -9.06 -1.57
CA VAL A 116 -2.10 -10.34 -1.01
C VAL A 116 -1.08 -11.43 -1.28
N ARG A 117 -0.57 -12.08 -0.24
CA ARG A 117 0.45 -13.13 -0.35
C ARG A 117 0.17 -14.25 0.64
N ARG A 118 0.58 -15.46 0.27
CA ARG A 118 0.73 -16.56 1.21
C ARG A 118 2.18 -16.56 1.71
N GLU A 119 2.37 -16.54 3.00
CA GLU A 119 3.66 -16.80 3.65
C GLU A 119 3.51 -18.06 4.54
N ASN A 120 4.62 -18.71 4.88
CA ASN A 120 4.81 -19.81 5.85
C ASN A 120 3.56 -20.55 6.38
N TYR A 121 3.56 -21.91 6.34
CA TYR A 121 2.62 -22.78 7.07
C TYR A 121 1.15 -22.31 7.09
N ASN A 122 0.64 -21.88 5.92
CA ASN A 122 -0.72 -21.40 5.70
C ASN A 122 -1.05 -20.03 6.30
N SER A 123 -0.14 -19.06 6.26
CA SER A 123 -0.47 -17.68 6.63
C SER A 123 -0.83 -16.85 5.39
N ILE A 124 -1.95 -16.12 5.43
CA ILE A 124 -2.38 -15.17 4.41
C ILE A 124 -2.11 -13.76 4.90
N TYR A 125 -1.25 -13.04 4.17
CA TYR A 125 -0.88 -11.66 4.43
C TYR A 125 -1.59 -10.74 3.44
N ILE A 126 -2.33 -9.78 3.97
CA ILE A 126 -3.04 -8.77 3.19
C ILE A 126 -2.60 -7.40 3.68
N LYS A 127 -2.03 -6.60 2.78
CA LYS A 127 -1.54 -5.26 3.08
C LYS A 127 -2.16 -4.22 2.16
N LEU A 128 -2.77 -3.18 2.72
CA LEU A 128 -3.23 -2.02 1.98
C LEU A 128 -2.02 -1.13 1.66
N MET A 129 -1.69 -0.94 0.39
CA MET A 129 -0.49 -0.21 -0.05
C MET A 129 -0.79 1.21 -0.51
N SER A 130 -1.94 1.42 -1.16
CA SER A 130 -2.45 2.75 -1.48
C SER A 130 -3.97 2.77 -1.58
N ALA A 131 -4.57 3.89 -1.19
CA ALA A 131 -6.00 4.17 -1.32
C ALA A 131 -6.23 5.68 -1.48
N ASP A 132 -7.48 6.09 -1.68
CA ASP A 132 -7.88 7.48 -1.83
C ASP A 132 -8.12 8.22 -0.50
N PHE A 133 -7.77 7.62 0.64
CA PHE A 133 -7.96 8.19 1.97
C PHE A 133 -6.69 8.10 2.83
N GLU A 134 -6.61 8.95 3.86
CA GLU A 134 -5.58 8.84 4.89
C GLU A 134 -5.92 7.66 5.81
N ALA A 135 -5.02 6.68 5.89
CA ALA A 135 -5.29 5.46 6.65
C ALA A 135 -5.02 5.60 8.15
N PHE A 136 -4.09 6.49 8.52
CA PHE A 136 -3.65 6.72 9.88
C PHE A 136 -4.07 8.12 10.34
N THR A 137 -4.35 8.27 11.63
CA THR A 137 -4.65 9.56 12.24
C THR A 137 -3.40 10.45 12.27
N LYS A 138 -3.57 11.77 12.27
CA LYS A 138 -2.45 12.72 12.28
C LYS A 138 -1.62 12.58 13.55
N GLU A 139 -2.28 12.29 14.67
CA GLU A 139 -1.68 12.08 15.99
C GLU A 139 -0.79 10.85 16.03
N SER A 140 -1.16 9.80 15.29
CA SER A 140 -0.36 8.57 15.25
C SER A 140 0.98 8.76 14.56
N GLY A 141 1.07 9.68 13.58
CA GLY A 141 2.25 9.89 12.72
C GLY A 141 2.63 8.69 11.85
N LYS A 142 1.82 7.61 11.85
CA LYS A 142 2.19 6.35 11.23
C LYS A 142 2.11 6.39 9.71
N VAL A 143 3.05 5.71 9.06
CA VAL A 143 3.08 5.47 7.62
C VAL A 143 2.98 3.98 7.26
N GLN A 144 3.18 3.09 8.23
CA GLN A 144 2.94 1.67 8.09
C GLN A 144 2.69 1.01 9.44
N ASP A 145 1.86 -0.02 9.47
CA ASP A 145 1.65 -0.84 10.66
C ASP A 145 1.08 -2.23 10.32
N THR A 146 1.25 -3.17 11.25
CA THR A 146 0.54 -4.45 11.25
C THR A 146 -0.73 -4.31 12.08
N ILE A 147 -1.87 -4.68 11.50
CA ILE A 147 -3.17 -4.48 12.12
C ILE A 147 -3.58 -5.75 12.86
N ASN A 148 -3.87 -5.63 14.15
CA ASN A 148 -4.49 -6.69 14.92
C ASN A 148 -5.96 -6.84 14.48
N HIS A 149 -6.26 -7.90 13.72
CA HIS A 149 -7.59 -8.10 13.14
C HIS A 149 -8.68 -8.39 14.19
N TYR A 150 -8.32 -8.71 15.43
CA TYR A 150 -9.27 -8.86 16.53
C TYR A 150 -9.72 -7.53 17.14
N ASN A 151 -9.00 -6.43 16.88
CA ASN A 151 -9.22 -5.15 17.54
C ASN A 151 -9.14 -3.95 16.58
N ILE A 152 -9.61 -4.13 15.35
CA ILE A 152 -9.54 -3.08 14.31
C ILE A 152 -10.37 -1.85 14.73
N GLU A 153 -11.60 -2.07 15.21
CA GLU A 153 -12.55 -1.02 15.58
C GLU A 153 -11.98 -0.06 16.64
N TRP A 154 -11.29 -0.61 17.64
CA TRP A 154 -10.75 0.14 18.77
C TRP A 154 -9.32 0.64 18.56
N ASN A 155 -8.74 0.47 17.37
CA ASN A 155 -7.41 0.97 17.08
C ASN A 155 -7.42 2.51 16.99
N PRO A 156 -6.75 3.25 17.89
CA PRO A 156 -6.77 4.72 17.89
C PRO A 156 -5.92 5.32 16.76
N ASP A 157 -5.02 4.54 16.16
CA ASP A 157 -4.12 5.02 15.13
C ASP A 157 -4.78 5.06 13.75
N LEU A 158 -5.93 4.41 13.58
CA LEU A 158 -6.62 4.29 12.29
C LEU A 158 -7.74 5.31 12.14
N THR A 159 -7.89 5.85 10.94
CA THR A 159 -9.09 6.63 10.58
C THR A 159 -10.32 5.74 10.49
N ASP A 160 -11.51 6.34 10.58
CA ASP A 160 -12.77 5.59 10.50
C ASP A 160 -12.90 4.82 9.18
N ARG A 161 -12.50 5.44 8.06
CA ARG A 161 -12.49 4.76 6.75
C ARG A 161 -11.51 3.59 6.71
N ALA A 162 -10.32 3.73 7.30
CA ALA A 162 -9.36 2.64 7.37
C ALA A 162 -9.91 1.45 8.16
N LYS A 163 -10.56 1.71 9.30
CA LYS A 163 -11.22 0.67 10.10
C LYS A 163 -12.27 -0.05 9.29
N GLU A 164 -13.17 0.69 8.64
CA GLU A 164 -14.24 0.13 7.82
C GLU A 164 -13.70 -0.79 6.71
N VAL A 165 -12.73 -0.30 5.93
CA VAL A 165 -12.11 -1.09 4.85
C VAL A 165 -11.43 -2.34 5.40
N MET A 166 -10.61 -2.20 6.44
CA MET A 166 -9.86 -3.32 7.00
C MET A 166 -10.76 -4.36 7.67
N MET A 167 -11.87 -3.93 8.29
CA MET A 167 -12.91 -4.83 8.81
C MET A 167 -13.62 -5.58 7.69
N ASN A 168 -14.07 -4.89 6.63
CA ASN A 168 -14.73 -5.55 5.50
C ASN A 168 -13.81 -6.58 4.82
N VAL A 169 -12.52 -6.25 4.68
CA VAL A 169 -11.50 -7.19 4.19
C VAL A 169 -11.32 -8.37 5.14
N CYS A 170 -11.25 -8.11 6.45
CA CYS A 170 -11.15 -9.16 7.47
C CYS A 170 -12.33 -10.12 7.38
N ASP A 171 -13.56 -9.61 7.40
CA ASP A 171 -14.79 -10.40 7.36
C ASP A 171 -14.84 -11.27 6.10
N PHE A 172 -14.57 -10.69 4.93
CA PHE A 172 -14.58 -11.42 3.67
C PHE A 172 -13.56 -12.56 3.68
N VAL A 173 -12.32 -12.29 4.11
CA VAL A 173 -11.23 -13.28 4.10
C VAL A 173 -11.53 -14.38 5.11
N MET A 174 -11.92 -14.00 6.33
CA MET A 174 -12.24 -14.94 7.41
C MET A 174 -13.46 -15.80 7.10
N SER A 175 -14.31 -15.42 6.15
CA SER A 175 -15.40 -16.28 5.67
C SER A 175 -14.94 -17.57 4.98
N TYR A 176 -13.71 -17.59 4.50
CA TYR A 176 -13.05 -18.78 3.96
C TYR A 176 -12.23 -19.52 5.02
N ASN A 177 -12.16 -18.99 6.25
CA ASN A 177 -11.42 -19.66 7.31
C ASN A 177 -12.30 -20.73 7.94
N PHE A 178 -11.78 -21.95 7.97
CA PHE A 178 -12.28 -23.00 8.83
C PHE A 178 -11.62 -22.85 10.18
N ASP A 179 -12.40 -22.98 11.24
CA ASP A 179 -11.90 -22.92 12.60
C ASP A 179 -12.61 -24.00 13.44
N ASP A 180 -11.87 -25.04 13.77
CA ASP A 180 -12.25 -26.13 14.69
C ASP A 180 -11.29 -26.16 15.87
N SER A 181 -10.84 -24.97 16.30
CA SER A 181 -9.94 -24.83 17.43
C SER A 181 -10.65 -25.16 18.74
N ASN A 182 -9.95 -25.86 19.62
CA ASN A 182 -10.39 -26.14 20.98
C ASN A 182 -9.54 -25.33 21.96
N ALA A 183 -10.10 -24.21 22.42
CA ALA A 183 -9.44 -23.30 23.35
C ALA A 183 -9.08 -23.96 24.71
N MET A 184 -9.75 -25.04 25.10
CA MET A 184 -9.45 -25.75 26.36
C MET A 184 -8.21 -26.63 26.27
N THR A 185 -7.75 -26.99 25.07
CA THR A 185 -6.63 -27.92 24.87
C THR A 185 -5.44 -27.32 24.14
N ASP A 186 -5.40 -25.99 23.97
CA ASP A 186 -4.36 -25.27 23.20
C ASP A 186 -4.16 -25.83 21.78
N TYR A 187 -5.24 -26.38 21.19
CA TYR A 187 -5.23 -26.97 19.86
C TYR A 187 -5.92 -26.03 18.88
N PHE A 188 -5.12 -25.39 18.03
CA PHE A 188 -5.61 -24.48 16.98
C PHE A 188 -5.65 -25.20 15.64
N HIS A 189 -6.86 -25.46 15.14
CA HIS A 189 -7.08 -26.14 13.87
C HIS A 189 -7.81 -25.20 12.91
N THR A 190 -7.02 -24.33 12.28
CA THR A 190 -7.51 -23.38 11.29
C THR A 190 -6.95 -23.67 9.90
N ASN A 191 -7.70 -23.29 8.86
CA ASN A 191 -7.22 -23.46 7.48
C ASN A 191 -6.06 -22.51 7.17
N PHE A 192 -6.13 -21.28 7.72
CA PHE A 192 -5.04 -20.32 7.59
C PHE A 192 -5.02 -19.30 8.74
N TYR A 193 -3.84 -18.71 8.94
CA TYR A 193 -3.65 -17.54 9.81
C TYR A 193 -3.74 -16.27 8.99
N LEU A 194 -4.51 -15.28 9.45
CA LEU A 194 -4.62 -13.98 8.80
C LEU A 194 -3.63 -12.98 9.41
N THR A 195 -2.94 -12.23 8.56
CA THR A 195 -2.18 -11.04 8.96
C THR A 195 -2.60 -9.86 8.09
N LEU A 196 -3.13 -8.83 8.74
CA LEU A 196 -3.51 -7.58 8.09
C LEU A 196 -2.44 -6.52 8.32
N GLY A 197 -2.29 -5.61 7.36
CA GLY A 197 -1.37 -4.49 7.48
C GLY A 197 -1.75 -3.31 6.59
N ILE A 198 -1.23 -2.15 6.93
CA ILE A 198 -1.31 -0.95 6.11
C ILE A 198 0.14 -0.52 5.84
N GLY A 199 0.51 -0.43 4.57
CA GLY A 199 1.90 -0.30 4.16
C GLY A 199 2.73 -1.53 4.51
N SER A 200 4.04 -1.36 4.43
CA SER A 200 5.02 -2.35 4.85
C SER A 200 6.33 -1.68 5.21
N TYR A 201 7.15 -2.35 6.00
CA TYR A 201 8.50 -1.89 6.29
C TYR A 201 9.37 -1.68 5.03
N ARG A 202 9.03 -2.25 3.86
CA ARG A 202 9.79 -1.99 2.60
C ARG A 202 9.20 -0.85 1.78
N LYS A 203 7.90 -0.62 1.95
CA LYS A 203 7.09 0.30 1.14
C LYS A 203 5.98 0.83 2.05
N PRO A 204 6.11 2.05 2.58
CA PRO A 204 5.06 2.70 3.35
C PRO A 204 3.75 2.80 2.58
N TYR A 205 2.66 2.98 3.32
CA TYR A 205 1.37 3.31 2.75
C TYR A 205 1.44 4.67 2.04
N LYS A 206 0.72 4.81 0.93
CA LYS A 206 0.66 6.05 0.17
C LYS A 206 -0.78 6.42 -0.14
N VAL A 207 -1.16 7.65 0.16
CA VAL A 207 -2.43 8.22 -0.27
C VAL A 207 -2.35 8.58 -1.75
N GLU A 208 -3.27 8.05 -2.54
CA GLU A 208 -3.43 8.32 -3.97
C GLU A 208 -4.76 9.02 -4.20
N LEU A 209 -4.76 10.33 -3.95
CA LEU A 209 -5.93 11.15 -4.22
C LEU A 209 -6.23 11.16 -5.72
N PRO A 210 -7.52 11.07 -6.12
CA PRO A 210 -7.92 11.28 -7.50
C PRO A 210 -7.33 12.60 -7.98
N LYS A 211 -6.64 12.56 -9.13
CA LYS A 211 -6.04 13.77 -9.69
C LYS A 211 -7.17 14.76 -9.92
N LEU A 212 -7.26 15.77 -9.05
CA LEU A 212 -8.01 16.98 -9.35
C LEU A 212 -7.50 17.41 -10.73
N ALA A 213 -8.38 17.43 -11.72
CA ALA A 213 -8.07 17.97 -13.01
C ALA A 213 -7.88 19.47 -12.80
N CYS A 214 -6.70 19.88 -12.33
CA CYS A 214 -6.26 21.26 -12.32
C CYS A 214 -6.16 21.69 -13.78
N LYS A 215 -7.30 22.04 -14.38
CA LYS A 215 -7.36 22.76 -15.64
C LYS A 215 -6.64 24.08 -15.38
N GLY A 216 -5.41 24.22 -15.90
CA GLY A 216 -4.77 25.53 -16.03
C GLY A 216 -3.43 25.75 -15.34
N LYS A 217 -2.81 24.79 -14.66
CA LYS A 217 -1.36 24.91 -14.42
C LYS A 217 -0.64 24.25 -15.58
N GLU A 218 -0.09 25.07 -16.49
CA GLU A 218 0.92 24.62 -17.45
C GLU A 218 1.88 23.71 -16.70
N LYS A 219 1.94 22.43 -17.09
CA LYS A 219 2.92 21.52 -16.52
C LYS A 219 4.26 22.14 -16.83
N GLN A 220 4.94 22.65 -15.81
CA GLN A 220 6.32 23.11 -15.97
C GLN A 220 7.07 22.02 -16.71
N GLU A 221 7.71 22.39 -17.82
CA GLU A 221 8.49 21.44 -18.58
C GLU A 221 9.58 20.91 -17.63
N VAL A 222 9.60 19.59 -17.41
CA VAL A 222 10.58 18.92 -16.56
C VAL A 222 11.59 18.27 -17.49
N PHE A 223 12.88 18.44 -17.21
CA PHE A 223 13.94 17.76 -17.94
C PHE A 223 13.73 16.24 -17.89
N LYS A 224 13.71 15.60 -19.07
CA LYS A 224 13.61 14.15 -19.20
C LYS A 224 14.75 13.68 -20.10
N HIS A 225 15.49 12.69 -19.63
CA HIS A 225 16.54 12.03 -20.38
C HIS A 225 16.38 10.52 -20.23
N PRO A 226 16.51 9.73 -21.32
CA PRO A 226 16.41 8.29 -21.25
C PRO A 226 17.50 7.71 -20.35
N GLU A 227 17.17 6.67 -19.58
CA GLU A 227 18.15 5.95 -18.78
C GLU A 227 19.13 5.23 -19.72
N GLY A 228 20.44 5.45 -19.52
CA GLY A 228 21.50 4.78 -20.25
C GLY A 228 21.50 3.25 -20.04
N THR A 229 22.18 2.54 -20.93
CA THR A 229 22.21 1.07 -20.93
C THR A 229 22.92 0.49 -19.71
N ALA A 230 24.03 1.10 -19.27
CA ALA A 230 24.78 0.70 -18.09
C ALA A 230 23.99 0.96 -16.81
N HIS A 231 23.43 2.17 -16.63
CA HIS A 231 22.55 2.47 -15.49
C HIS A 231 21.35 1.53 -15.42
N LYS A 232 20.72 1.23 -16.57
CA LYS A 232 19.61 0.27 -16.65
C LYS A 232 20.03 -1.15 -16.23
N ALA A 233 21.19 -1.63 -16.67
CA ALA A 233 21.72 -2.94 -16.28
C ALA A 233 21.98 -3.02 -14.78
N LEU A 234 22.63 -1.99 -14.20
CA LEU A 234 22.87 -1.89 -12.76
C LEU A 234 21.56 -1.90 -11.97
N ARG A 235 20.58 -1.08 -12.37
CA ARG A 235 19.26 -1.01 -11.72
C ARG A 235 18.52 -2.35 -11.79
N GLN A 236 18.58 -3.05 -12.91
CA GLN A 236 17.95 -4.38 -13.05
C GLN A 236 18.65 -5.45 -12.20
N ALA A 237 19.98 -5.39 -12.08
CA ALA A 237 20.75 -6.29 -11.24
C ALA A 237 20.46 -6.06 -9.75
N LEU A 238 20.48 -4.80 -9.31
CA LEU A 238 20.20 -4.38 -7.93
C LEU A 238 18.74 -4.59 -7.53
N GLY A 239 17.77 -4.33 -8.41
CA GLY A 239 16.34 -4.45 -8.12
C GLY A 239 15.92 -3.43 -7.06
N THR A 240 15.47 -3.91 -5.90
CA THR A 240 15.14 -3.08 -4.72
C THR A 240 16.31 -2.85 -3.78
N ALA A 241 17.43 -3.52 -4.01
CA ALA A 241 18.60 -3.42 -3.15
C ALA A 241 19.50 -2.23 -3.56
N ARG A 242 20.32 -1.77 -2.63
CA ARG A 242 21.41 -0.81 -2.89
C ARG A 242 22.62 -1.14 -2.03
N PHE A 243 23.76 -0.56 -2.38
CA PHE A 243 24.93 -0.59 -1.53
C PHE A 243 24.92 0.59 -0.57
N GLY A 244 25.23 0.34 0.70
CA GLY A 244 25.24 1.34 1.76
C GLY A 244 26.26 1.02 2.85
N PHE A 245 26.67 2.04 3.59
CA PHE A 245 27.52 1.85 4.75
C PHE A 245 26.70 1.41 5.96
N ILE A 246 27.32 0.62 6.84
CA ILE A 246 26.74 0.21 8.11
C ILE A 246 27.64 0.65 9.27
N GLU A 247 27.02 1.00 10.40
CA GLU A 247 27.73 1.43 11.61
C GLU A 247 28.24 0.26 12.46
N HIS A 248 28.09 -0.98 11.97
CA HIS A 248 28.51 -2.17 12.70
C HIS A 248 30.04 -2.27 12.78
N ARG A 249 30.59 -2.40 13.99
CA ARG A 249 32.05 -2.35 14.27
C ARG A 249 32.93 -3.24 13.38
N ARG A 250 32.41 -4.39 12.91
CA ARG A 250 33.16 -5.35 12.08
C ARG A 250 33.27 -4.97 10.59
N HIS A 251 32.40 -4.10 10.08
CA HIS A 251 32.30 -3.74 8.65
C HIS A 251 32.29 -2.23 8.43
N ILE A 252 32.89 -1.47 9.36
CA ILE A 252 33.01 -0.01 9.25
C ILE A 252 33.76 0.34 7.97
N GLY A 253 33.17 1.23 7.15
CA GLY A 253 33.75 1.66 5.88
C GLY A 253 33.53 0.70 4.71
N GLU A 254 32.88 -0.45 4.92
CA GLU A 254 32.52 -1.36 3.83
C GLU A 254 31.13 -1.02 3.28
N MET A 255 31.01 -0.91 1.95
CA MET A 255 29.72 -0.76 1.29
C MET A 255 29.05 -2.13 1.14
N ILE A 256 28.02 -2.38 1.92
CA ILE A 256 27.30 -3.64 1.98
C ILE A 256 26.01 -3.58 1.16
N LEU A 257 25.62 -4.68 0.54
CA LEU A 257 24.33 -4.82 -0.13
C LEU A 257 23.20 -4.91 0.90
N GLY A 258 22.17 -4.10 0.74
CA GLY A 258 21.00 -4.07 1.63
C GLY A 258 19.76 -3.53 0.94
N GLU A 259 18.70 -3.34 1.70
CA GLU A 259 17.45 -2.72 1.25
C GLU A 259 17.07 -1.56 2.16
N ASP A 260 16.32 -0.62 1.60
CA ASP A 260 15.72 0.46 2.37
C ASP A 260 14.49 -0.04 3.13
N HIS A 261 14.48 0.25 4.42
CA HIS A 261 13.42 -0.09 5.35
C HIS A 261 12.85 1.19 5.96
N TYR A 262 11.57 1.14 6.28
CA TYR A 262 10.80 2.23 6.85
C TYR A 262 10.23 1.80 8.19
N GLY A 263 10.49 2.59 9.22
CA GLY A 263 9.86 2.47 10.53
C GLY A 263 8.38 2.83 10.46
N SER A 264 7.68 2.65 11.59
CA SER A 264 6.25 2.97 11.66
C SER A 264 5.98 4.46 11.47
N GLN A 265 6.89 5.34 11.90
CA GLN A 265 6.76 6.81 11.82
C GLN A 265 7.40 7.41 10.57
N GLY A 266 7.80 6.56 9.61
CA GLY A 266 8.44 6.99 8.37
C GLY A 266 9.94 7.21 8.47
N GLU A 267 10.55 6.80 9.57
CA GLU A 267 12.01 6.79 9.68
C GLU A 267 12.59 5.86 8.63
N HIS A 268 13.68 6.28 7.98
CA HIS A 268 14.27 5.58 6.85
C HIS A 268 15.63 5.01 7.21
N TYR A 269 15.76 3.68 7.13
CA TYR A 269 16.95 2.96 7.56
C TYR A 269 17.46 2.05 6.44
N PHE A 270 18.78 1.91 6.37
CA PHE A 270 19.42 0.93 5.51
C PHE A 270 19.55 -0.40 6.27
N TRP A 271 18.92 -1.46 5.75
CA TRP A 271 19.00 -2.79 6.34
C TRP A 271 19.93 -3.70 5.52
N PRO A 272 21.10 -4.11 6.07
CA PRO A 272 22.02 -4.97 5.35
C PRO A 272 21.43 -6.36 5.12
N LYS A 273 21.67 -6.93 3.93
CA LYS A 273 21.20 -8.28 3.61
C LYS A 273 22.22 -9.32 4.05
N GLU A 274 21.84 -10.03 5.10
CA GLU A 274 22.59 -11.18 5.60
C GLU A 274 22.29 -12.43 4.76
N TYR A 275 23.33 -13.20 4.45
CA TYR A 275 23.22 -14.45 3.73
C TYR A 275 23.60 -15.63 4.62
N SER A 276 22.62 -16.50 4.91
CA SER A 276 22.81 -17.72 5.68
C SER A 276 23.57 -18.82 4.91
N SER A 277 23.66 -18.71 3.58
CA SER A 277 24.38 -19.68 2.74
C SER A 277 25.21 -18.99 1.67
N ALA A 278 26.49 -19.41 1.58
CA ALA A 278 27.43 -18.94 0.58
C ALA A 278 26.94 -19.19 -0.86
N LYS A 279 26.20 -20.27 -1.10
CA LYS A 279 25.63 -20.59 -2.42
C LYS A 279 24.61 -19.54 -2.87
N THR A 280 23.76 -19.08 -1.96
CA THR A 280 22.74 -18.05 -2.26
C THR A 280 23.38 -16.67 -2.43
N ALA A 281 24.43 -16.38 -1.65
CA ALA A 281 25.23 -15.18 -1.82
C ALA A 281 25.94 -15.16 -3.17
N GLN A 282 26.58 -16.27 -3.57
CA GLN A 282 27.30 -16.37 -4.83
C GLN A 282 26.38 -16.15 -6.04
N LYS A 283 25.20 -16.80 -6.06
CA LYS A 283 24.19 -16.55 -7.11
C LYS A 283 23.82 -15.08 -7.24
N ARG A 284 23.80 -14.35 -6.12
CA ARG A 284 23.52 -12.91 -6.13
C ARG A 284 24.72 -12.11 -6.64
N ILE A 285 25.93 -12.48 -6.23
CA ILE A 285 27.19 -11.90 -6.73
C ILE A 285 27.30 -12.07 -8.24
N ASP A 286 27.09 -13.28 -8.77
CA ASP A 286 27.16 -13.57 -10.21
C ASP A 286 26.24 -12.65 -11.03
N LYS A 287 25.02 -12.39 -10.52
CA LYS A 287 24.07 -11.46 -11.16
C LYS A 287 24.54 -10.01 -11.12
N LEU A 288 25.25 -9.60 -10.07
CA LEU A 288 25.81 -8.25 -9.94
C LEU A 288 27.04 -8.08 -10.84
N GLU A 289 27.88 -9.11 -10.93
CA GLU A 289 29.06 -9.15 -11.79
C GLU A 289 28.69 -9.13 -13.28
N GLN A 290 27.60 -9.80 -13.68
CA GLN A 290 27.04 -9.69 -15.03
C GLN A 290 26.65 -8.25 -15.42
N ALA A 291 26.33 -7.40 -14.45
CA ALA A 291 26.06 -5.98 -14.66
C ALA A 291 27.30 -5.09 -14.44
N GLY A 292 28.48 -5.69 -14.25
CA GLY A 292 29.73 -4.97 -14.11
C GLY A 292 30.08 -4.51 -12.69
N MET A 293 29.40 -5.02 -11.67
CA MET A 293 29.71 -4.73 -10.26
C MET A 293 30.62 -5.80 -9.66
N ARG A 294 31.82 -5.42 -9.24
CA ARG A 294 32.76 -6.29 -8.52
C ARG A 294 32.35 -6.38 -7.06
N CYS A 295 32.07 -7.59 -6.59
CA CYS A 295 31.60 -7.83 -5.24
C CYS A 295 32.39 -8.96 -4.56
N ARG A 296 32.39 -9.00 -3.23
CA ARG A 296 32.89 -10.17 -2.47
C ARG A 296 32.00 -10.49 -1.28
N LEU A 297 32.04 -11.74 -0.83
CA LEU A 297 31.39 -12.16 0.41
C LEU A 297 32.32 -11.90 1.61
N THR A 298 31.80 -11.27 2.66
CA THR A 298 32.60 -10.86 3.84
C THR A 298 32.80 -11.95 4.89
N GLY A 299 32.05 -13.06 4.86
CA GLY A 299 32.16 -14.14 5.85
C GLY A 299 31.26 -15.36 5.57
N TYR A 300 31.38 -16.41 6.40
CA TYR A 300 30.56 -17.63 6.35
C TYR A 300 29.53 -17.65 7.49
N ASN A 301 28.33 -18.21 7.26
CA ASN A 301 27.19 -18.23 8.19
C ASN A 301 26.79 -16.85 8.72
N GLY A 302 26.18 -16.02 7.85
CA GLY A 302 25.78 -14.65 8.19
C GLY A 302 26.64 -13.58 7.53
N GLY A 303 27.22 -13.91 6.36
CA GLY A 303 28.06 -12.99 5.60
C GLY A 303 27.25 -11.96 4.80
N TYR A 304 27.91 -10.87 4.45
CA TYR A 304 27.36 -9.79 3.63
C TYR A 304 28.04 -9.73 2.26
N ILE A 305 27.34 -9.20 1.27
CA ILE A 305 27.94 -8.89 -0.04
C ILE A 305 28.49 -7.47 0.01
N GLN A 306 29.81 -7.34 -0.09
CA GLN A 306 30.52 -6.07 -0.15
C GLN A 306 30.76 -5.65 -1.60
N PHE A 307 30.56 -4.37 -1.88
CA PHE A 307 30.93 -3.73 -3.14
C PHE A 307 32.40 -3.33 -3.15
N LEU A 308 33.11 -3.68 -4.22
CA LEU A 308 34.53 -3.36 -4.43
C LEU A 308 34.74 -2.29 -5.51
N GLY A 309 33.77 -2.11 -6.41
CA GLY A 309 33.85 -1.17 -7.52
C GLY A 309 33.21 -1.71 -8.79
N TYR A 310 33.35 -0.97 -9.88
CA TYR A 310 32.90 -1.40 -11.21
C TYR A 310 34.04 -2.05 -12.01
N THR A 311 33.71 -2.83 -13.04
CA THR A 311 34.70 -3.21 -14.05
C THR A 311 35.13 -1.98 -14.85
N PRO A 312 36.36 -1.96 -15.43
CA PRO A 312 36.83 -0.83 -16.23
C PRO A 312 35.89 -0.46 -17.38
N GLU A 313 35.30 -1.45 -18.04
CA GLU A 313 34.37 -1.28 -19.15
C GLU A 313 33.09 -0.58 -18.68
N THR A 314 32.54 -1.06 -17.56
CA THR A 314 31.33 -0.49 -16.95
C THR A 314 31.58 0.92 -16.46
N LYS A 315 32.73 1.19 -15.85
CA LYS A 315 33.10 2.53 -15.39
C LYS A 315 33.15 3.53 -16.56
N THR A 316 33.76 3.13 -17.67
CA THR A 316 33.86 3.96 -18.88
C THR A 316 32.48 4.27 -19.45
N LEU A 317 31.59 3.27 -19.53
CA LEU A 317 30.21 3.47 -19.98
C LEU A 317 29.41 4.40 -19.06
N LEU A 318 29.55 4.26 -17.73
CA LEU A 318 28.87 5.14 -16.78
C LEU A 318 29.36 6.59 -16.88
N GLU A 319 30.65 6.81 -17.14
CA GLU A 319 31.21 8.14 -17.36
C GLU A 319 30.68 8.77 -18.65
N GLN A 320 30.61 8.00 -19.75
CA GLN A 320 30.01 8.44 -21.01
C GLN A 320 28.53 8.83 -20.83
N GLU A 321 27.72 7.96 -20.20
CA GLU A 321 26.31 8.24 -19.94
C GLU A 321 26.12 9.48 -19.04
N ARG A 322 27.04 9.70 -18.08
CA ARG A 322 27.02 10.89 -17.23
C ARG A 322 27.29 12.16 -18.04
N GLU A 323 28.26 12.15 -18.94
CA GLU A 323 28.56 13.28 -19.82
C GLU A 323 27.38 13.61 -20.74
N GLU A 324 26.74 12.59 -21.33
CA GLU A 324 25.55 12.75 -22.16
C GLU A 324 24.40 13.44 -21.41
N VAL A 325 24.14 13.04 -20.16
CA VAL A 325 23.12 13.66 -19.29
C VAL A 325 23.47 15.12 -18.99
N ILE A 326 24.74 15.42 -18.69
CA ILE A 326 25.20 16.79 -18.40
C ILE A 326 24.99 17.69 -19.61
N ILE A 327 25.42 17.24 -20.80
CA ILE A 327 25.26 17.98 -22.06
C ILE A 327 23.78 18.20 -22.37
N ALA A 328 22.95 17.16 -22.24
CA ALA A 328 21.51 17.26 -22.46
C ALA A 328 20.84 18.24 -21.49
N HIS A 329 21.25 18.23 -20.22
CA HIS A 329 20.71 19.14 -19.21
C HIS A 329 21.11 20.60 -19.48
N GLN A 330 22.36 20.86 -19.85
CA GLN A 330 22.83 22.19 -20.24
C GLN A 330 22.08 22.72 -21.46
N ALA A 331 21.89 21.88 -22.49
CA ALA A 331 21.12 22.25 -23.67
C ALA A 331 19.66 22.57 -23.33
N TRP A 332 19.05 21.81 -22.42
CA TRP A 332 17.70 22.06 -21.94
C TRP A 332 17.60 23.37 -21.14
N GLN A 333 18.55 23.66 -20.25
CA GLN A 333 18.60 24.93 -19.52
C GLN A 333 18.77 26.13 -20.46
N ALA A 334 19.65 26.03 -21.46
CA ALA A 334 19.88 27.09 -22.44
C ALA A 334 18.60 27.42 -23.25
N ARG A 335 17.82 26.41 -23.63
CA ARG A 335 16.52 26.61 -24.31
C ARG A 335 15.53 27.38 -23.44
N ARG A 336 15.50 27.11 -22.13
CA ARG A 336 14.61 27.81 -21.18
C ARG A 336 14.98 29.28 -20.95
N ILE A 337 16.26 29.61 -21.08
CA ILE A 337 16.74 31.00 -20.95
C ILE A 337 16.40 31.80 -22.22
N GLN A 338 16.29 31.15 -23.38
CA GLN A 338 15.94 31.81 -24.65
C GLN A 338 14.42 31.98 -24.88
N THR A 339 13.58 31.23 -24.16
CA THR A 339 12.11 31.29 -24.28
C THR A 339 11.43 32.11 -23.18
N ASN A 340 12.17 32.60 -22.19
CA ASN A 340 11.77 33.68 -21.27
C ASN A 340 12.34 35.01 -21.77
#